data_AF-A0A7V5YWF1-F1
#
_entry.id   AF-A0A7V5YWF1-F1
#
_cell.length_a   1.000
_cell.length_b   1.000
_cell.length_c   1.000
_cell.angle_alpha   90.00
_cell.angle_beta   90.00
_cell.angle_gamma   90.00
#
_symmetry.space_group_name_H-M   'P 1'
#
loop_
_entity.id
_entity.type
_entity.pdbx_description
1 polymer ?
#
loop_
_entity_poly.entity_id
_entity_poly.type
_entity_poly.pdbx_seq_one_letter_code
_entity_poly.pdbx_strand_id
1 'polypeptide(L)'
;MTCERVRWLLSLDPTGSEVAHDPALCAHLDACDRCRAFARALATIDGALADRPLAQPRPELAADILAATQRHPRAELEQPFPRPFLALAAVVTLFALVGGALLLHISTSSWPPAPGPAQLWLNPSWPSDASLWLSLQAEHAAEVVLPMIAGTIITVAAAAAGFRASGRRDPGQQPAKPRR
;
A
#
# COMPACT_ATOMS: atom_id res chain seq x y z
N MET A 1 -3.71 2.34 28.07
CA MET A 1 -3.29 2.92 26.77
C MET A 1 -3.26 1.81 25.71
N THR A 2 -3.74 2.04 24.49
CA THR A 2 -3.70 1.04 23.41
C THR A 2 -2.38 1.10 22.63
N CYS A 3 -1.96 -0.02 22.02
CA CYS A 3 -0.76 -0.06 21.18
C CYS A 3 -0.82 0.94 20.01
N GLU A 4 -2.00 1.12 19.40
CA GLU A 4 -2.20 2.07 18.30
C GLU A 4 -1.97 3.51 18.77
N ARG A 5 -2.54 3.90 19.92
CA ARG A 5 -2.34 5.24 20.48
C ARG A 5 -0.88 5.52 20.82
N VAL A 6 -0.18 4.51 21.36
CA VAL A 6 1.25 4.60 21.69
C VAL A 6 2.09 4.78 20.42
N ARG A 7 1.83 3.98 19.37
CA ARG A 7 2.52 4.13 18.08
C ARG A 7 2.29 5.51 17.46
N TRP A 8 1.06 6.01 17.54
CA TRP A 8 0.73 7.35 17.07
C TRP A 8 1.51 8.43 17.83
N LEU A 9 1.56 8.37 19.16
CA LEU A 9 2.35 9.33 19.96
C LEU A 9 3.84 9.27 19.65
N LEU A 10 4.42 8.08 19.54
CA LEU A 10 5.82 7.90 19.17
C LEU A 10 6.15 8.42 17.77
N SER A 11 5.17 8.45 16.84
CA SER A 11 5.37 8.98 15.50
C SER A 11 5.37 10.51 15.42
N LEU A 12 4.83 11.20 16.44
CA LEU A 12 4.78 12.66 16.49
C LEU A 12 6.07 13.28 17.04
N ASP A 13 6.70 12.60 17.99
CA ASP A 13 7.96 13.03 18.61
C ASP A 13 8.85 11.78 18.81
N PRO A 14 9.54 11.34 17.76
CA PRO A 14 10.34 10.12 17.81
C PRO A 14 11.59 10.29 18.69
N THR A 15 12.04 11.54 18.86
CA THR A 15 13.09 11.95 19.80
C THR A 15 12.66 11.92 21.27
N GLY A 16 11.36 11.87 21.55
CA GLY A 16 10.80 11.76 22.88
C GLY A 16 11.01 12.99 23.78
N SER A 17 11.32 14.15 23.22
CA SER A 17 11.62 15.35 24.02
C SER A 17 10.45 15.83 24.88
N GLU A 18 9.23 15.80 24.34
CA GLU A 18 8.00 16.11 25.07
C GLU A 18 7.29 14.84 25.56
N VAL A 19 7.34 13.79 24.73
CA VAL A 19 6.58 12.55 24.95
C VAL A 19 7.19 11.63 26.03
N ALA A 20 8.49 11.76 26.34
CA ALA A 20 9.14 10.95 27.40
C ALA A 20 8.64 11.24 28.82
N HIS A 21 7.86 12.31 29.02
CA HIS A 21 7.35 12.70 30.33
C HIS A 21 5.95 12.13 30.65
N ASP A 22 5.32 11.39 29.73
CA ASP A 22 4.03 10.76 29.99
C ASP A 22 4.20 9.42 30.75
N PRO A 23 3.83 9.34 32.04
CA PRO A 23 3.99 8.13 32.84
C PRO A 23 3.17 6.94 32.31
N ALA A 24 2.04 7.20 31.65
CA ALA A 24 1.20 6.14 31.08
C ALA A 24 1.86 5.51 29.84
N LEU A 25 2.59 6.31 29.07
CA LEU A 25 3.38 5.82 27.94
C LEU A 25 4.57 4.98 28.41
N CYS A 26 5.33 5.48 29.40
CA CYS A 26 6.46 4.75 29.98
C CYS A 26 6.01 3.38 30.51
N ALA A 27 4.94 3.35 31.32
CA ALA A 27 4.38 2.10 31.83
C ALA A 27 3.97 1.13 30.71
N HIS A 28 3.47 1.63 29.57
CA HIS A 28 3.13 0.78 28.44
C HIS A 28 4.37 0.23 27.71
N LEU A 29 5.41 1.04 27.52
CA LEU A 29 6.66 0.61 26.89
C LEU A 29 7.40 -0.43 27.75
N ASP A 30 7.25 -0.34 29.07
CA ASP A 30 7.76 -1.32 30.03
C ASP A 30 7.00 -2.65 29.98
N ALA A 31 5.70 -2.61 29.68
CA ALA A 31 4.86 -3.81 29.61
C ALA A 31 4.77 -4.46 28.21
N CYS A 32 5.08 -3.74 27.12
CA CYS A 32 4.80 -4.18 25.75
C CYS A 32 6.04 -4.24 24.85
N ASP A 33 6.56 -5.44 24.61
CA ASP A 33 7.74 -5.68 23.77
C ASP A 33 7.59 -5.16 22.33
N ARG A 34 6.38 -5.25 21.76
CA ARG A 34 6.11 -4.78 20.39
C ARG A 34 6.25 -3.27 20.28
N CYS A 35 5.75 -2.51 21.24
CA CYS A 35 5.88 -1.06 21.25
C CYS A 35 7.33 -0.63 21.55
N ARG A 36 8.06 -1.38 22.40
CA ARG A 36 9.49 -1.15 22.65
C ARG A 36 10.36 -1.41 21.43
N ALA A 37 10.08 -2.48 20.68
CA ALA A 37 10.75 -2.75 19.40
C ALA A 37 10.49 -1.63 18.38
N PHE A 38 9.25 -1.14 18.31
CA PHE A 38 8.89 -0.02 17.46
C PHE A 38 9.63 1.27 17.83
N ALA A 39 9.68 1.63 19.11
CA ALA A 39 10.43 2.78 19.59
C ALA A 39 11.93 2.71 19.25
N ARG A 40 12.56 1.54 19.42
CA ARG A 40 13.96 1.30 19.02
C ARG A 40 14.18 1.46 17.52
N ALA A 41 13.25 1.00 16.70
CA ALA A 41 13.33 1.14 15.25
C ALA A 41 13.29 2.62 14.83
N LEU A 42 12.40 3.42 15.44
CA LEU A 42 12.36 4.88 15.22
C LEU A 42 13.68 5.54 15.60
N ALA A 43 14.21 5.25 16.79
CA ALA A 43 15.51 5.79 17.23
C ALA A 43 16.66 5.40 16.29
N THR A 44 16.60 4.22 15.68
CA THR A 44 17.60 3.78 14.69
C THR A 44 17.49 4.58 13.39
N ILE A 45 16.28 4.85 12.92
CA ILE A 45 16.03 5.69 11.74
C ILE A 45 16.52 7.12 12.00
N ASP A 46 16.18 7.69 13.15
CA ASP A 46 16.61 9.04 13.53
C ASP A 46 18.13 9.14 13.62
N GLY A 47 18.80 8.13 14.21
CA GLY A 47 20.26 8.05 14.20
C GLY A 47 20.84 8.02 12.78
N ALA A 48 20.28 7.18 11.90
CA ALA A 48 20.73 7.09 10.50
C ALA A 48 20.49 8.39 9.70
N LEU A 49 19.44 9.14 10.03
CA LEU A 49 19.17 10.45 9.46
C LEU A 49 20.11 11.52 10.03
N ALA A 50 20.43 11.46 11.32
CA ALA A 50 21.37 12.37 11.97
C ALA A 50 22.80 12.20 11.40
N ASP A 51 23.20 10.98 11.10
CA ASP A 51 24.50 10.66 10.46
C ASP A 51 24.59 11.16 9.00
N ARG A 52 23.46 11.53 8.40
CA ARG A 52 23.36 12.07 7.04
C ARG A 52 22.70 13.44 7.08
N PRO A 53 23.38 14.46 7.64
CA PRO A 53 22.80 15.78 7.76
C PRO A 53 22.37 16.25 6.38
N LEU A 54 21.05 16.41 6.21
CA LEU A 54 20.50 17.03 5.02
C LEU A 54 21.07 18.45 4.94
N ALA A 55 21.46 18.87 3.74
CA ALA A 55 21.94 20.23 3.53
C ALA A 55 20.92 21.21 4.10
N GLN A 56 21.37 22.10 4.99
CA GLN A 56 20.48 23.05 5.65
C GLN A 56 19.78 23.87 4.56
N PRO A 57 18.43 23.91 4.55
CA PRO A 57 17.72 24.64 3.52
C PRO A 57 18.10 26.12 3.58
N ARG A 58 18.15 26.78 2.42
CA ARG A 58 18.40 28.22 2.36
C ARG A 58 17.35 28.94 3.21
N PRO A 59 17.72 29.98 3.96
CA PRO A 59 16.79 30.69 4.86
C PRO A 59 15.58 31.25 4.11
N GLU A 60 15.76 31.63 2.85
CA GLU A 60 14.70 32.06 1.93
C GLU A 60 13.63 30.98 1.72
N LEU A 61 14.04 29.74 1.50
CA LEU A 61 13.12 28.61 1.30
C LEU A 61 12.34 28.30 2.57
N ALA A 62 12.99 28.38 3.74
CA ALA A 62 12.31 28.19 5.03
C ALA A 62 11.25 29.28 5.27
N ALA A 63 11.58 30.54 4.96
CA ALA A 63 10.65 31.66 5.03
C ALA A 63 9.48 31.49 4.05
N ASP A 64 9.74 31.01 2.83
CA ASP A 64 8.72 30.75 1.83
C ASP A 64 7.77 29.62 2.23
N ILE A 65 8.29 28.53 2.80
CA ILE A 65 7.47 27.41 3.31
C ILE A 65 6.62 27.87 4.50
N LEU A 66 7.20 28.61 5.45
CA LEU A 66 6.46 29.19 6.58
C LEU A 66 5.37 30.16 6.11
N ALA A 67 5.68 31.02 5.15
CA ALA A 67 4.69 31.94 4.59
C ALA A 67 3.60 31.19 3.80
N ALA A 68 3.95 30.14 3.06
CA ALA A 68 3.00 29.30 2.34
C ALA A 68 2.05 28.55 3.29
N THR A 69 2.60 27.96 4.36
CA THR A 69 1.80 27.24 5.39
C THR A 69 0.92 28.19 6.19
N GLN A 70 1.37 29.42 6.48
CA GLN A 70 0.53 30.43 7.15
C GLN A 70 -0.59 30.96 6.25
N ARG A 71 -0.35 31.09 4.94
CA ARG A 71 -1.38 31.50 3.97
C ARG A 71 -2.44 30.42 3.77
N HIS A 72 -2.07 29.15 3.97
CA HIS A 72 -2.97 28.01 3.87
C HIS A 72 -2.86 27.12 5.13
N PRO A 73 -3.39 27.57 6.29
CA PRO A 73 -3.31 26.82 7.55
C PRO A 73 -4.13 25.52 7.49
N ARG A 74 -5.04 25.46 6.51
CA ARG A 74 -5.68 24.26 5.99
C ARG A 74 -5.52 24.26 4.48
N ALA A 75 -4.28 24.26 3.97
CA ALA A 75 -4.03 23.56 2.72
C ALA A 75 -4.49 22.14 3.04
N GLU A 76 -5.79 21.88 2.82
CA GLU A 76 -6.33 20.54 2.74
C GLU A 76 -5.32 19.83 1.89
N LEU A 77 -4.60 18.88 2.50
CA LEU A 77 -3.83 17.90 1.75
C LEU A 77 -4.84 17.38 0.73
N GLU A 78 -4.80 17.93 -0.48
CA GLU A 78 -5.79 17.64 -1.51
C GLU A 78 -5.82 16.13 -1.54
N GLN A 79 -6.98 15.55 -1.21
CA GLN A 79 -7.08 14.09 -1.12
C GLN A 79 -6.46 13.58 -2.41
N PRO A 80 -5.37 12.79 -2.35
CA PRO A 80 -4.51 12.55 -3.51
C PRO A 80 -5.27 11.94 -4.68
N PHE A 81 -6.48 11.43 -4.40
CA PHE A 81 -7.44 10.98 -5.38
C PHE A 81 -8.82 11.61 -5.11
N PRO A 82 -9.52 12.07 -6.15
CA PRO A 82 -10.90 12.50 -6.01
C PRO A 82 -11.77 11.30 -5.56
N ARG A 83 -12.74 11.53 -4.67
CA ARG A 83 -13.69 10.52 -4.19
C ARG A 83 -14.27 9.58 -5.28
N PRO A 84 -14.65 10.05 -6.48
CA PRO A 84 -15.12 9.14 -7.54
C PRO A 84 -14.06 8.13 -8.00
N PHE A 85 -12.76 8.49 -7.99
CA PHE A 85 -11.69 7.58 -8.35
C PHE A 85 -11.54 6.46 -7.31
N LEU A 86 -11.57 6.80 -6.02
CA LEU A 86 -11.58 5.82 -4.93
C LEU A 86 -12.77 4.88 -5.01
N ALA A 87 -13.97 5.41 -5.29
CA ALA A 87 -15.17 4.61 -5.48
C ALA A 87 -15.04 3.64 -6.67
N LEU A 88 -14.54 4.12 -7.82
CA LEU A 88 -14.31 3.28 -9.00
C LEU A 88 -13.30 2.16 -8.71
N ALA A 89 -12.18 2.48 -8.06
CA ALA A 89 -11.16 1.49 -7.69
C ALA A 89 -11.72 0.41 -6.76
N ALA A 90 -12.54 0.80 -5.77
CA ALA A 90 -13.21 -0.13 -4.87
C ALA A 90 -14.19 -1.05 -5.63
N VAL A 91 -14.97 -0.50 -6.56
CA VAL A 91 -15.92 -1.27 -7.38
C VAL A 91 -15.19 -2.28 -8.28
N VAL A 92 -14.14 -1.85 -8.98
CA VAL A 92 -13.33 -2.75 -9.83
C VAL A 92 -12.71 -3.89 -9.00
N THR A 93 -12.19 -3.57 -7.82
CA THR A 93 -11.62 -4.57 -6.90
C THR A 93 -12.69 -5.56 -6.43
N LEU A 94 -13.89 -5.08 -6.11
CA LEU A 94 -15.02 -5.92 -5.70
C LEU A 94 -15.45 -6.87 -6.83
N PHE A 95 -15.59 -6.37 -8.07
CA PHE A 95 -15.92 -7.21 -9.22
C PHE A 95 -14.85 -8.27 -9.50
N ALA A 96 -13.56 -7.93 -9.36
CA ALA A 96 -12.48 -8.89 -9.51
C ALA A 96 -12.56 -10.00 -8.45
N LEU A 97 -12.84 -9.65 -7.19
CA LEU A 97 -13.00 -10.62 -6.10
C LEU A 97 -14.22 -11.52 -6.31
N VAL A 98 -15.38 -10.96 -6.66
CA VAL A 98 -16.61 -11.72 -6.91
C VAL A 98 -16.45 -12.62 -8.12
N GLY A 99 -15.88 -12.11 -9.22
CA GLY A 99 -15.59 -12.89 -10.42
C GLY A 99 -14.63 -14.05 -10.15
N GLY A 100 -13.54 -13.78 -9.41
CA GLY A 100 -12.59 -14.81 -9.00
C GLY A 100 -13.23 -15.88 -8.10
N ALA A 101 -14.05 -15.48 -7.13
CA ALA A 101 -14.78 -16.42 -6.27
C ALA A 101 -15.77 -17.28 -7.05
N LEU A 102 -16.49 -16.70 -8.02
CA LEU A 102 -17.44 -17.43 -8.86
C LEU A 102 -16.72 -18.47 -9.75
N LEU A 103 -15.60 -18.10 -10.36
CA LEU A 103 -14.77 -19.02 -11.16
C LEU A 103 -14.23 -20.18 -10.31
N LEU A 104 -13.78 -19.91 -9.08
CA LEU A 104 -13.38 -20.95 -8.13
C LEU A 104 -14.54 -21.87 -7.73
N HIS A 105 -15.75 -21.33 -7.60
CA HIS A 105 -16.92 -22.14 -7.26
C HIS A 105 -17.38 -23.04 -8.41
N ILE A 106 -17.35 -22.54 -9.66
CA ILE A 106 -17.73 -23.32 -10.84
C ILE A 106 -16.70 -24.44 -11.11
N SER A 107 -15.41 -24.15 -10.92
CA SER A 107 -14.34 -25.15 -11.09
C SER A 107 -14.38 -26.26 -10.03
N THR A 108 -14.77 -25.94 -8.79
CA THR A 108 -14.92 -26.96 -7.73
C THR A 108 -16.18 -27.82 -7.85
N SER A 109 -17.27 -27.29 -8.43
CA SER A 109 -18.57 -28.00 -8.50
C SER A 109 -18.72 -28.93 -9.71
N SER A 110 -17.92 -28.75 -10.76
CA SER A 110 -17.94 -29.60 -11.95
C SER A 110 -17.05 -30.85 -11.84
N TRP A 111 -16.36 -31.05 -10.72
CA TRP A 111 -15.43 -32.16 -10.56
C TRP A 111 -16.16 -33.47 -10.19
N PRO A 112 -16.06 -34.55 -10.99
CA PRO A 112 -16.57 -35.85 -10.58
C PRO A 112 -15.80 -36.32 -9.34
N PRO A 113 -16.46 -36.95 -8.34
CA PRO A 113 -15.80 -37.35 -7.10
C PRO A 113 -14.53 -38.13 -7.42
N ALA A 114 -13.38 -37.66 -6.91
CA ALA A 114 -12.09 -38.27 -7.18
C ALA A 114 -12.15 -39.76 -6.79
N PRO A 115 -11.76 -40.70 -7.67
CA PRO A 115 -11.64 -42.10 -7.29
C PRO A 115 -10.70 -42.20 -6.09
N GLY A 116 -11.05 -43.04 -5.12
CA GLY A 116 -10.27 -43.15 -3.88
C GLY A 116 -8.79 -43.42 -4.17
N PRO A 117 -7.87 -42.94 -3.30
CA PRO A 117 -6.42 -42.96 -3.55
C PRO A 117 -5.86 -44.36 -3.87
N ALA A 118 -6.57 -45.42 -3.50
CA ALA A 118 -6.18 -46.81 -3.79
C ALA A 118 -6.41 -47.26 -5.24
N GLN A 119 -7.35 -46.66 -5.99
CA GLN A 119 -7.63 -47.06 -7.38
C GLN A 119 -6.81 -46.29 -8.43
N LEU A 120 -6.22 -45.16 -8.05
CA LEU A 120 -5.44 -44.29 -8.95
C LEU A 120 -4.14 -44.92 -9.45
N TRP A 121 -3.50 -45.77 -8.64
CA TRP A 121 -2.20 -46.38 -8.97
C TRP A 121 -2.30 -47.64 -9.83
N LEU A 122 -3.50 -48.21 -9.94
CA LEU A 122 -3.73 -49.48 -10.66
C LEU A 122 -4.24 -49.26 -12.09
N ASN A 123 -4.54 -48.02 -12.49
CA ASN A 123 -5.04 -47.72 -13.83
C ASN A 123 -3.88 -47.40 -14.80
N PRO A 124 -3.64 -48.22 -15.84
CA PRO A 124 -2.58 -47.95 -16.81
C PRO A 124 -2.77 -46.64 -17.60
N SER A 125 -3.97 -46.03 -17.61
CA SER A 125 -4.21 -44.72 -18.25
C SER A 125 -3.80 -43.52 -17.38
N TRP A 126 -3.35 -43.74 -16.15
CA TRP A 126 -3.03 -42.68 -15.19
C TRP A 126 -2.08 -41.58 -15.75
N PRO A 127 -0.97 -41.89 -16.45
CA PRO A 127 -0.06 -40.84 -16.92
C PRO A 127 -0.72 -39.91 -17.95
N SER A 128 -1.51 -40.47 -18.87
CA SER A 128 -2.27 -39.68 -19.86
C SER A 128 -3.34 -38.82 -19.19
N ASP A 129 -4.09 -39.39 -18.25
CA ASP A 129 -5.14 -38.67 -17.53
C ASP A 129 -4.56 -37.55 -16.66
N ALA A 130 -3.42 -37.79 -16.01
CA ALA A 130 -2.70 -36.78 -15.23
C ALA A 130 -2.15 -35.64 -16.10
N SER A 131 -1.66 -35.95 -17.31
CA SER A 131 -1.19 -34.92 -18.24
C SER A 131 -2.33 -34.02 -18.74
N LEU A 132 -3.49 -34.62 -19.06
CA LEU A 132 -4.68 -33.91 -19.50
C LEU A 132 -5.26 -33.06 -18.36
N TRP A 133 -5.21 -33.59 -17.14
CA TRP A 133 -5.54 -32.85 -15.92
C TRP A 133 -4.65 -31.63 -15.72
N LEU A 134 -3.33 -31.79 -15.82
CA LEU A 134 -2.37 -30.70 -15.67
C LEU A 134 -2.56 -29.62 -16.75
N SER A 135 -2.84 -30.00 -18.00
CA SER A 135 -3.13 -29.02 -19.05
C SER A 135 -4.41 -28.24 -18.80
N LEU A 136 -5.48 -28.90 -18.36
CA LEU A 136 -6.73 -28.21 -18.02
C LEU A 136 -6.56 -27.26 -16.83
N GLN A 137 -5.80 -27.68 -15.80
CA GLN A 137 -5.48 -26.82 -14.66
C GLN A 137 -4.59 -25.64 -15.06
N ALA A 138 -3.66 -25.83 -16.00
CA ALA A 138 -2.84 -24.74 -16.52
C ALA A 138 -3.66 -23.71 -17.31
N GLU A 139 -4.64 -24.15 -18.11
CA GLU A 139 -5.57 -23.26 -18.81
C GLU A 139 -6.43 -22.47 -17.83
N HIS A 140 -7.01 -23.12 -16.81
CA HIS A 140 -7.79 -22.44 -15.77
C HIS A 140 -6.95 -21.45 -14.97
N ALA A 141 -5.70 -21.81 -14.64
CA ALA A 141 -4.77 -20.90 -13.99
C ALA A 141 -4.46 -19.70 -14.89
N ALA A 142 -4.26 -19.90 -16.19
CA ALA A 142 -4.06 -18.81 -17.14
C ALA A 142 -5.28 -17.89 -17.22
N GLU A 143 -6.50 -18.43 -17.27
CA GLU A 143 -7.75 -17.65 -17.31
C GLU A 143 -7.96 -16.77 -16.08
N VAL A 144 -7.45 -17.17 -14.91
CA VAL A 144 -7.53 -16.37 -13.68
C VAL A 144 -6.36 -15.39 -13.55
N VAL A 145 -5.15 -15.81 -13.89
CA VAL A 145 -3.93 -15.01 -13.72
C VAL A 145 -3.88 -13.87 -14.74
N LEU A 146 -4.28 -14.10 -16.00
CA LEU A 146 -4.23 -13.09 -17.06
C LEU A 146 -5.10 -11.85 -16.75
N PRO A 147 -6.38 -11.94 -16.34
CA PRO A 147 -7.18 -10.77 -15.99
C PRO A 147 -6.69 -10.08 -14.73
N MET A 148 -6.09 -10.80 -13.78
CA MET A 148 -5.50 -10.20 -12.59
C MET A 148 -4.28 -9.34 -12.95
N ILE A 149 -3.40 -9.84 -13.83
CA ILE A 149 -2.26 -9.08 -14.37
C ILE A 149 -2.75 -7.88 -15.18
N ALA A 150 -3.72 -8.07 -16.08
CA ALA A 150 -4.27 -6.99 -16.89
C ALA A 150 -4.90 -5.89 -16.01
N GLY A 151 -5.69 -6.27 -15.00
CA GLY A 151 -6.27 -5.35 -14.02
C GLY A 151 -5.20 -4.55 -13.28
N THR A 152 -4.14 -5.21 -12.82
CA THR A 152 -3.01 -4.56 -12.14
C THR A 152 -2.32 -3.53 -13.05
N ILE A 153 -2.07 -3.88 -14.31
CA ILE A 153 -1.46 -2.97 -15.29
C ILE A 153 -2.37 -1.75 -15.53
N ILE A 154 -3.67 -1.96 -15.70
CA ILE A 154 -4.64 -0.88 -15.91
C ILE A 154 -4.67 0.05 -14.69
N THR A 155 -4.70 -0.49 -13.46
CA THR A 155 -4.68 0.31 -12.23
C THR A 155 -3.39 1.14 -12.11
N VAL A 156 -2.23 0.54 -12.39
CA VAL A 156 -0.93 1.25 -12.36
C VAL A 156 -0.88 2.34 -13.43
N ALA A 157 -1.34 2.06 -14.65
CA ALA A 157 -1.39 3.05 -15.73
C ALA A 157 -2.33 4.22 -15.39
N ALA A 158 -3.50 3.94 -14.82
CA ALA A 158 -4.45 4.95 -14.38
C ALA A 158 -3.86 5.82 -13.25
N ALA A 159 -3.18 5.21 -12.28
CA ALA A 159 -2.50 5.94 -11.22
C ALA A 159 -1.37 6.83 -11.76
N ALA A 160 -0.57 6.34 -12.70
CA ALA A 160 0.49 7.10 -13.34
C ALA A 160 -0.04 8.27 -14.18
N ALA A 161 -1.14 8.06 -14.92
CA ALA A 161 -1.82 9.10 -15.69
C ALA A 161 -2.41 10.16 -14.76
N GLY A 162 -3.06 9.75 -13.65
CA GLY A 162 -3.56 10.65 -12.62
C GLY A 162 -2.45 11.50 -12.00
N PHE A 163 -1.29 10.89 -11.68
CA PHE A 163 -0.13 11.61 -11.14
C PHE A 163 0.47 12.64 -12.10
N ARG A 164 0.47 12.35 -13.41
CA ARG A 164 0.88 13.33 -14.43
C ARG A 164 -0.15 14.45 -14.60
N ALA A 165 -1.42 14.10 -14.59
CA ALA A 165 -2.53 15.05 -14.77
C ALA A 165 -2.72 15.97 -13.56
N SER A 166 -2.38 15.51 -12.34
CA SER A 166 -2.47 16.31 -11.11
C SER A 166 -1.48 17.47 -11.07
N GLY A 167 -0.75 17.73 -12.16
CA GLY A 167 -0.14 19.03 -12.38
C GLY A 167 0.83 19.40 -11.26
N ARG A 168 1.79 18.52 -10.94
CA ARG A 168 3.12 19.01 -10.55
C ARG A 168 3.66 19.83 -11.72
N ARG A 169 3.14 21.06 -11.87
CA ARG A 169 3.76 22.10 -12.67
C ARG A 169 5.16 22.22 -12.12
N ASP A 170 6.13 22.11 -13.02
CA ASP A 170 7.51 22.39 -12.70
C ASP A 170 7.54 23.72 -11.94
N PRO A 171 8.07 23.77 -10.71
CA PRO A 171 8.12 25.01 -9.94
C PRO A 171 8.91 26.13 -10.66
N GLY A 172 9.64 25.80 -11.73
CA GLY A 172 10.29 26.74 -12.63
C GLY A 172 9.38 27.48 -13.63
N GLN A 173 8.12 27.08 -13.82
CA GLN A 173 7.15 27.83 -14.65
C GLN A 173 6.31 28.80 -13.79
N GLN A 174 6.96 29.64 -12.99
CA GLN A 174 6.28 30.85 -12.51
C GLN A 174 6.14 31.84 -13.69
N PRO A 175 4.93 32.32 -14.02
CA PRO A 175 4.77 33.32 -15.06
C PRO A 175 5.58 34.55 -14.71
N ALA A 176 6.45 34.97 -15.62
CA ALA A 176 7.30 36.13 -15.46
C ALA A 176 6.44 37.34 -15.04
N LYS A 177 6.71 37.87 -13.84
CA LYS A 177 6.03 39.03 -13.30
C LYS A 177 6.25 40.20 -14.27
N PRO A 178 5.18 40.84 -14.80
CA PRO A 178 5.36 41.99 -15.70
C PRO A 178 6.05 43.11 -14.91
N ARG A 179 7.23 43.52 -15.37
CA ARG A 179 7.90 44.73 -14.88
C ARG A 179 7.02 45.93 -15.25
N ARG A 180 6.59 46.67 -14.24
CA ARG A 180 6.09 48.05 -14.37
C ARG A 180 7.19 49.00 -13.96
#